data_AF-A0A7N0UWZ2-F1
#
_entry.id   AF-A0A7N0UWZ2-F1
#
_cell.length_a   1.000
_cell.length_b   1.000
_cell.length_c   1.000
_cell.angle_alpha   90.00
_cell.angle_beta   90.00
_cell.angle_gamma   90.00
#
_symmetry.space_group_name_H-M   'P 1'
#
loop_
_entity.id
_entity.type
_entity.pdbx_description
1 polymer ?
#
loop_
_entity_poly.entity_id
_entity_poly.type
_entity_poly.pdbx_seq_one_letter_code
_entity_poly.pdbx_strand_id
1 'polypeptide(L)'
;MHNFKIDGKFSYCLAVFGGAGDGTSPINFGFVVGNEFVQFTGSSAPIDEGNIIIDSGTTLVLLPTDFYSLFQTVVSEQIRAKPVLDPLGFFGLCYNNNDFAPPTIKAKWAGGDVELKDYNTFVRVTKEVVCLAFAPSNDLAIYGNLAQTNFLVGYDNYTEV
;
A
#
# COMPACT_ATOMS: atom_id res chain seq x y z
N MET A 1 -19.21 11.79 12.41
CA MET A 1 -18.40 10.68 11.85
C MET A 1 -19.33 9.78 11.06
N HIS A 2 -19.39 9.96 9.74
CA HIS A 2 -20.21 9.12 8.85
C HIS A 2 -19.28 8.23 8.02
N ASN A 3 -19.40 6.92 8.22
CA ASN A 3 -18.70 5.92 7.44
C ASN A 3 -19.41 5.77 6.09
N PHE A 4 -18.85 6.31 5.01
CA PHE A 4 -19.33 6.01 3.66
C PHE A 4 -18.59 4.80 3.11
N LYS A 5 -19.32 3.69 3.01
CA LYS A 5 -18.93 2.55 2.17
C LYS A 5 -19.95 2.48 1.04
N ILE A 6 -19.56 2.94 -0.15
CA ILE A 6 -20.40 2.83 -1.35
C ILE A 6 -19.70 1.84 -2.28
N ASP A 7 -20.21 0.62 -2.42
CA ASP A 7 -19.93 -0.29 -3.56
C ASP A 7 -18.47 -0.35 -4.08
N GLY A 8 -17.47 -0.47 -3.21
CA GLY A 8 -16.05 -0.54 -3.62
C GLY A 8 -15.42 0.81 -4.03
N LYS A 9 -16.08 1.92 -3.73
CA LYS A 9 -15.56 3.29 -3.88
C LYS A 9 -14.82 3.68 -2.60
N PHE A 10 -13.58 4.14 -2.78
CA PHE A 10 -12.76 4.70 -1.73
C PHE A 10 -12.43 6.14 -2.11
N SER A 11 -12.71 7.07 -1.20
CA SER A 11 -12.39 8.48 -1.34
C SER A 11 -11.48 8.89 -0.19
N TYR A 12 -10.39 9.56 -0.51
CA TYR A 12 -9.53 10.22 0.46
C TYR A 12 -9.46 11.70 0.08
N CYS A 13 -9.41 12.56 1.09
CA CYS A 13 -9.11 13.96 0.87
C CYS A 13 -7.59 14.07 0.64
N LEU A 14 -7.19 14.68 -0.48
CA LEU A 14 -5.80 15.10 -0.64
C LEU A 14 -5.58 16.34 0.22
N ALA A 15 -4.62 16.29 1.15
CA ALA A 15 -4.06 17.50 1.71
C ALA A 15 -3.26 18.20 0.59
N VAL A 16 -3.66 19.41 0.22
CA VAL A 16 -2.94 20.21 -0.76
C VAL A 16 -1.63 20.69 -0.12
N PHE A 17 -0.48 20.36 -0.74
CA PHE A 17 0.82 20.89 -0.35
C PHE A 17 0.76 22.43 -0.31
N GLY A 18 0.88 23.02 0.89
CA GLY A 18 1.01 24.47 1.09
C GLY A 18 -0.09 25.19 1.87
N GLY A 19 -1.03 24.49 2.51
CA GLY A 19 -2.04 25.12 3.38
C GLY A 19 -1.65 25.08 4.86
N ALA A 20 -1.10 26.18 5.40
CA ALA A 20 -0.99 26.34 6.84
C ALA A 20 -2.39 26.58 7.44
N GLY A 21 -2.90 25.60 8.19
CA GLY A 21 -3.98 25.80 9.14
C GLY A 21 -5.25 24.99 8.87
N ASP A 22 -5.62 24.23 9.89
CA ASP A 22 -6.97 23.77 10.24
C ASP A 22 -7.52 22.52 9.53
N GLY A 23 -7.49 21.40 10.26
CA GLY A 23 -8.62 20.47 10.34
C GLY A 23 -8.61 19.21 9.47
N THR A 24 -7.62 19.01 8.60
CA THR A 24 -7.61 17.82 7.72
C THR A 24 -7.02 16.59 8.41
N SER A 25 -7.75 15.47 8.34
CA SER A 25 -7.31 14.19 8.94
C SER A 25 -5.96 13.79 8.35
N PRO A 26 -4.92 13.51 9.16
CA PRO A 26 -3.66 13.01 8.63
C PRO A 26 -3.96 11.77 7.78
N ILE A 27 -3.37 11.66 6.59
CA ILE A 27 -3.34 10.40 5.85
C ILE A 27 -2.43 9.47 6.66
N ASN A 28 -2.99 8.88 7.72
CA ASN A 28 -2.34 7.88 8.56
C ASN A 28 -2.51 6.54 7.86
N PHE A 29 -1.45 6.13 7.18
CA PHE A 29 -1.39 4.88 6.44
C PHE A 29 -0.72 3.77 7.23
N GLY A 30 -1.21 2.55 7.06
CA GLY A 30 -0.57 1.32 7.53
C GLY A 30 -1.14 0.11 6.78
N PHE A 31 -0.70 -1.09 7.15
CA PHE A 31 -1.25 -2.32 6.57
C PHE A 31 -1.80 -3.26 7.63
N VAL A 32 -2.83 -4.01 7.27
CA VAL A 32 -3.16 -5.26 7.95
C VAL A 32 -2.84 -6.40 6.99
N VAL A 33 -2.08 -7.38 7.46
CA VAL A 33 -1.75 -8.61 6.73
C VAL A 33 -2.40 -9.77 7.49
N GLY A 34 -3.38 -10.43 6.88
CA GLY A 34 -4.25 -11.36 7.58
C GLY A 34 -4.96 -10.66 8.74
N ASN A 35 -4.55 -10.96 9.98
CA ASN A 35 -5.07 -10.35 11.20
C ASN A 35 -4.04 -9.46 11.93
N GLU A 36 -2.84 -9.29 11.36
CA GLU A 36 -1.75 -8.55 11.98
C GLU A 36 -1.67 -7.13 11.44
N PHE A 37 -1.69 -6.13 12.33
CA PHE A 37 -1.47 -4.73 11.97
C PHE A 37 0.02 -4.41 11.93
N VAL A 38 0.49 -3.97 10.77
CA VAL A 38 1.86 -3.50 10.57
C VAL A 38 1.83 -1.98 10.63
N GLN A 39 2.26 -1.44 11.76
CA GLN A 39 2.34 0.00 11.98
C GLN A 39 3.39 0.62 11.06
N PHE A 40 3.04 1.73 10.42
CA PHE A 40 3.98 2.51 9.63
C PHE A 40 5.09 3.08 10.51
N THR A 41 6.33 2.81 10.12
CA THR A 41 7.54 3.28 10.79
C THR A 41 8.49 3.92 9.77
N GLY A 42 9.41 4.76 10.25
CA GLY A 42 10.38 5.45 9.41
C GLY A 42 9.96 6.86 8.99
N SER A 43 10.93 7.60 8.45
CA SER A 43 10.76 8.95 7.94
C SER A 43 10.80 8.92 6.42
N SER A 44 9.74 9.33 5.76
CA SER A 44 9.83 9.84 4.38
C SER A 44 10.26 11.31 4.41
N ALA A 45 10.55 11.92 3.25
CA ALA A 45 10.67 13.37 3.16
C ALA A 45 9.48 14.07 3.86
N PRO A 46 9.67 15.26 4.47
CA PRO A 46 8.62 15.91 5.24
C PRO A 46 7.38 16.10 4.36
N ILE A 47 6.29 15.42 4.73
CA ILE A 47 4.96 15.70 4.24
C ILE A 47 4.31 16.48 5.39
N ASP A 48 3.93 17.73 5.14
CA ASP A 48 3.41 18.63 6.17
C ASP A 48 2.21 18.01 6.92
N GLU A 49 1.43 17.15 6.24
CA GLU A 49 0.40 16.29 6.80
C GLU A 49 0.31 14.94 6.04
N GLY A 50 0.37 13.79 6.75
CA GLY A 50 0.29 12.44 6.19
C GLY A 50 1.62 11.71 6.06
N ASN A 51 1.60 10.39 5.77
CA ASN A 51 2.81 9.54 5.70
C ASN A 51 3.00 8.79 4.37
N ILE A 52 2.15 9.01 3.36
CA ILE A 52 2.27 8.38 2.03
C ILE A 52 1.69 9.27 0.92
N ILE A 53 2.33 9.31 -0.25
CA ILE A 53 1.85 9.97 -1.46
C ILE A 53 1.05 8.96 -2.29
N ILE A 54 -0.07 9.37 -2.89
CA ILE A 54 -0.79 8.52 -3.85
C ILE A 54 -0.43 8.97 -5.25
N ASP A 55 0.22 8.08 -6.00
CA ASP A 55 0.79 8.40 -7.31
C ASP A 55 0.52 7.26 -8.30
N SER A 56 -0.36 7.51 -9.26
CA SER A 56 -0.67 6.57 -10.33
C SER A 56 0.45 6.43 -11.37
N GLY A 57 1.45 7.33 -11.36
CA GLY A 57 2.64 7.28 -12.22
C GLY A 57 3.73 6.34 -11.72
N THR A 58 3.68 5.95 -10.45
CA THR A 58 4.58 4.95 -9.86
C THR A 58 3.93 3.56 -9.87
N THR A 59 4.61 2.54 -10.41
CA THR A 59 4.02 1.19 -10.56
C THR A 59 3.76 0.48 -9.22
N LEU A 60 4.78 0.41 -8.36
CA LEU A 60 4.76 -0.33 -7.09
C LEU A 60 4.36 0.55 -5.91
N VAL A 61 3.99 -0.08 -4.81
CA VAL A 61 3.99 0.63 -3.52
C VAL A 61 5.43 0.77 -3.03
N LEU A 62 5.87 1.99 -2.77
CA LEU A 62 7.19 2.28 -2.21
C LEU A 62 7.04 2.62 -0.73
N LEU A 63 7.80 1.94 0.13
CA LEU A 63 7.73 2.10 1.58
C LEU A 63 9.11 2.48 2.15
N PRO A 64 9.18 3.23 3.26
CA PRO A 64 10.43 3.42 3.99
C PRO A 64 11.10 2.07 4.26
N THR A 65 12.41 1.98 4.05
CA THR A 65 13.16 0.71 4.09
C THR A 65 12.90 -0.14 5.34
N ASP A 66 12.83 0.47 6.52
CA ASP A 66 12.56 -0.24 7.78
C ASP A 66 11.12 -0.80 7.83
N PHE A 67 10.14 0.00 7.38
CA PHE A 67 8.75 -0.43 7.30
C PHE A 67 8.53 -1.49 6.24
N TYR A 68 9.16 -1.36 5.07
CA TYR A 68 9.17 -2.38 4.03
C TYR A 68 9.69 -3.71 4.57
N SER A 69 10.82 -3.68 5.28
CA SER A 69 11.46 -4.89 5.81
C SER A 69 10.54 -5.62 6.80
N LEU A 70 9.92 -4.88 7.72
CA LEU A 70 8.94 -5.45 8.66
C LEU A 70 7.71 -6.00 7.91
N PHE A 71 7.14 -5.22 7.01
CA PHE A 71 5.98 -5.60 6.21
C PHE A 71 6.25 -6.87 5.39
N GLN A 72 7.39 -6.94 4.70
CA GLN A 72 7.78 -8.09 3.90
C GLN A 72 7.89 -9.35 4.76
N THR A 73 8.50 -9.26 5.95
CA THR A 73 8.57 -10.38 6.90
C THR A 73 7.18 -10.88 7.28
N VAL A 74 6.29 -9.99 7.74
CA VAL A 74 4.92 -10.36 8.13
C VAL A 74 4.15 -10.99 6.96
N VAL A 75 4.27 -10.44 5.74
CA VAL A 75 3.67 -11.04 4.54
C VAL A 75 4.20 -12.46 4.30
N SER A 76 5.51 -12.64 4.39
CA SER A 76 6.14 -13.93 4.15
C SER A 76 5.73 -15.00 5.16
N GLU A 77 5.54 -14.64 6.42
CA GLU A 77 5.13 -15.56 7.49
C GLU A 77 3.69 -16.06 7.31
N GLN A 78 2.85 -15.28 6.62
CA GLN A 78 1.47 -15.65 6.30
C GLN A 78 1.36 -16.54 5.04
N ILE A 79 2.47 -16.77 4.32
CA ILE A 79 2.50 -17.57 3.09
C ILE A 79 3.17 -18.91 3.36
N ARG A 80 2.47 -20.02 3.07
CA ARG A 80 2.99 -21.38 3.28
C ARG A 80 4.08 -21.78 2.28
N ALA A 81 4.03 -21.22 1.07
CA ALA A 81 5.00 -21.51 0.03
C ALA A 81 6.38 -20.97 0.42
N LYS A 82 7.45 -21.64 -0.02
CA LYS A 82 8.81 -21.15 0.20
C LYS A 82 9.13 -20.03 -0.81
N PRO A 83 9.79 -18.95 -0.38
CA PRO A 83 10.26 -17.92 -1.31
C PRO A 83 11.19 -18.51 -2.37
N VAL A 84 11.11 -17.96 -3.58
CA VAL A 84 12.01 -18.26 -4.70
C VAL A 84 12.77 -17.00 -5.11
N LEU A 85 13.84 -17.18 -5.89
CA LEU A 85 14.59 -16.07 -6.44
C LEU A 85 13.74 -15.31 -7.47
N ASP A 86 13.80 -13.98 -7.44
CA ASP A 86 13.30 -13.17 -8.53
C ASP A 86 14.20 -13.33 -9.77
N PRO A 87 13.69 -13.86 -10.90
CA PRO A 87 14.47 -13.98 -12.13
C PRO A 87 14.91 -12.63 -12.71
N LEU A 88 14.27 -11.51 -12.32
CA LEU A 88 14.60 -10.17 -12.80
C LEU A 88 15.49 -9.37 -11.83
N GLY A 89 15.63 -9.83 -10.57
CA GLY A 89 16.46 -9.18 -9.55
C GLY A 89 15.93 -7.83 -9.03
N PHE A 90 14.66 -7.52 -9.23
CA PHE A 90 14.01 -6.26 -8.86
C PHE A 90 13.14 -6.37 -7.59
N PHE A 91 12.48 -7.51 -7.38
CA PHE A 91 11.52 -7.70 -6.30
C PHE A 91 12.14 -8.39 -5.07
N GLY A 92 11.72 -7.96 -3.87
CA GLY A 92 12.27 -8.48 -2.61
C GLY A 92 11.67 -9.80 -2.13
N LEU A 93 10.46 -10.16 -2.59
CA LEU A 93 9.76 -11.38 -2.17
C LEU A 93 8.99 -12.00 -3.33
N CYS A 94 9.32 -13.23 -3.71
CA CYS A 94 8.69 -13.95 -4.81
C CYS A 94 8.38 -15.40 -4.46
N TYR A 95 7.41 -15.99 -5.16
CA TYR A 95 6.94 -17.36 -4.96
C TYR A 95 6.67 -18.07 -6.29
N ASN A 96 6.64 -19.41 -6.26
CA ASN A 96 6.14 -20.19 -7.37
C ASN A 96 4.61 -20.06 -7.47
N ASN A 97 4.09 -19.70 -8.64
CA ASN A 97 2.68 -19.43 -8.87
C ASN A 97 1.75 -20.66 -8.70
N ASN A 98 2.28 -21.89 -8.77
CA ASN A 98 1.46 -23.10 -8.72
C ASN A 98 0.93 -23.43 -7.31
N ASP A 99 1.69 -23.06 -6.27
CA ASP A 99 1.39 -23.38 -4.86
C ASP A 99 1.16 -22.10 -4.01
N PHE A 100 0.97 -20.97 -4.69
CA PHE A 100 0.89 -19.66 -4.08
C PHE A 100 -0.54 -19.32 -3.67
N ALA A 101 -0.73 -19.06 -2.38
CA ALA A 101 -1.95 -18.45 -1.84
C ALA A 101 -1.52 -17.19 -1.06
N PRO A 102 -1.77 -15.98 -1.60
CA PRO A 102 -1.42 -14.74 -0.91
C PRO A 102 -2.29 -14.54 0.34
N PRO A 103 -1.76 -13.83 1.36
CA PRO A 103 -2.58 -13.39 2.47
C PRO A 103 -3.49 -12.26 2.03
N THR A 104 -4.60 -12.07 2.73
CA THR A 104 -5.39 -10.83 2.60
C THR A 104 -4.54 -9.66 3.10
N ILE A 105 -4.38 -8.63 2.30
CA ILE A 105 -3.72 -7.38 2.69
C ILE A 105 -4.75 -6.25 2.62
N LYS A 106 -4.82 -5.44 3.68
CA LYS A 106 -5.67 -4.25 3.72
C LYS A 106 -4.81 -3.02 3.92
N ALA A 107 -4.99 -2.03 3.06
CA ALA A 107 -4.51 -0.68 3.30
C ALA A 107 -5.39 -0.03 4.38
N LYS A 108 -4.77 0.40 5.48
CA LYS A 108 -5.44 1.04 6.61
C LYS A 108 -5.31 2.55 6.45
N TRP A 109 -6.46 3.23 6.46
CA TRP A 109 -6.56 4.67 6.42
C TRP A 109 -7.38 5.14 7.62
N ALA A 110 -7.22 6.42 8.00
CA ALA A 110 -7.97 6.99 9.13
C ALA A 110 -9.50 6.83 8.99
N GLY A 111 -10.03 6.91 7.76
CA GLY A 111 -11.46 6.79 7.45
C GLY A 111 -11.95 5.36 7.15
N GLY A 112 -11.07 4.36 7.09
CA GLY A 112 -11.46 2.99 6.81
C GLY A 112 -10.39 2.13 6.15
N ASP A 113 -10.75 0.87 5.93
CA ASP A 113 -9.85 -0.15 5.40
C ASP A 113 -10.19 -0.46 3.95
N VAL A 114 -9.17 -0.48 3.08
CA VAL A 114 -9.29 -0.93 1.69
C VAL A 114 -8.65 -2.29 1.58
N GLU A 115 -9.46 -3.32 1.32
CA GLU A 115 -8.94 -4.66 1.02
C GLU A 115 -8.37 -4.71 -0.39
N LEU A 116 -7.10 -5.10 -0.50
CA LEU A 116 -6.38 -5.25 -1.75
C LEU A 116 -6.49 -6.69 -2.22
N LYS A 117 -6.81 -6.88 -3.50
CA LYS A 117 -6.84 -8.21 -4.12
C LYS A 117 -5.44 -8.62 -4.57
N ASP A 118 -5.29 -9.89 -4.92
CA ASP A 118 -3.99 -10.47 -5.28
C ASP A 118 -3.29 -9.66 -6.38
N TYR A 119 -4.04 -9.21 -7.40
CA TYR A 119 -3.51 -8.39 -8.49
C TYR A 119 -3.10 -6.96 -8.08
N ASN A 120 -3.51 -6.49 -6.89
CA ASN A 120 -3.08 -5.22 -6.32
C ASN A 120 -1.76 -5.37 -5.53
N THR A 121 -1.48 -6.55 -5.00
CA THR A 121 -0.39 -6.79 -4.05
C THR A 121 0.72 -7.68 -4.60
N PHE A 122 0.46 -8.44 -5.66
CA PHE A 122 1.39 -9.37 -6.27
C PHE A 122 1.33 -9.24 -7.80
N VAL A 123 2.51 -9.28 -8.44
CA VAL A 123 2.67 -9.19 -9.88
C VAL A 123 3.32 -10.45 -10.42
N ARG A 124 2.79 -10.97 -11.53
CA ARG A 124 3.36 -12.11 -12.22
C ARG A 124 4.53 -11.66 -13.10
N VAL A 125 5.74 -12.10 -12.79
CA VAL A 125 6.97 -11.71 -13.50
C VAL A 125 7.37 -12.74 -14.57
N THR A 126 6.99 -14.00 -14.38
CA THR A 126 7.10 -15.07 -15.39
C THR A 126 5.89 -15.98 -15.33
N LYS A 127 5.83 -17.01 -16.18
CA LYS A 127 4.72 -17.97 -16.12
C LYS A 127 4.69 -18.71 -14.76
N GLU A 128 5.84 -18.93 -14.13
CA GLU A 128 5.96 -19.70 -12.90
C GLU A 128 6.21 -18.84 -11.65
N VAL A 129 6.55 -17.55 -11.78
CA VAL A 129 6.95 -16.71 -10.64
C VAL A 129 6.02 -15.49 -10.49
N VAL A 130 5.59 -15.29 -9.25
CA VAL A 130 4.83 -14.12 -8.81
C VAL A 130 5.59 -13.42 -7.66
N CYS A 131 5.59 -12.10 -7.65
CA CYS A 131 6.37 -11.29 -6.72
C CYS A 131 5.52 -10.23 -6.02
N LEU A 132 5.88 -9.91 -4.78
CA LEU A 132 5.24 -8.87 -3.99
C LEU A 132 5.43 -7.51 -4.70
N ALA A 133 4.34 -6.80 -4.94
CA ALA A 133 4.31 -5.52 -5.68
C ALA A 133 4.68 -4.31 -4.80
N PHE A 134 5.68 -4.49 -3.94
CA PHE A 134 6.17 -3.51 -2.97
C PHE A 134 7.69 -3.43 -3.06
N ALA A 135 8.26 -2.26 -2.78
CA ALA A 135 9.71 -2.07 -2.75
C ALA A 135 10.13 -1.06 -1.67
N PRO A 136 11.38 -1.17 -1.16
CA PRO A 136 11.92 -0.18 -0.24
C PRO A 136 12.28 1.12 -0.98
N SER A 137 12.18 2.24 -0.26
CA SER A 137 12.55 3.59 -0.72
C SER A 137 13.15 4.37 0.45
N ASN A 138 14.22 5.13 0.17
CA ASN A 138 14.86 6.00 1.14
C ASN A 138 14.36 7.46 1.05
N ASP A 139 13.52 7.77 0.06
CA ASP A 139 13.12 9.14 -0.26
C ASP A 139 11.65 9.39 0.11
N LEU A 140 10.75 8.74 -0.62
CA LEU A 140 9.30 8.93 -0.51
C LEU A 140 8.59 7.60 -0.29
N ALA A 141 7.53 7.64 0.53
CA ALA A 141 6.52 6.58 0.60
C ALA A 141 5.45 6.87 -0.46
N ILE A 142 5.16 5.89 -1.33
CA ILE A 142 4.23 6.04 -2.44
C ILE A 142 3.27 4.86 -2.50
N TYR A 143 1.97 5.13 -2.60
CA TYR A 143 0.93 4.17 -2.90
C TYR A 143 0.70 4.12 -4.41
N GLY A 144 1.32 3.14 -5.07
CA GLY A 144 1.42 3.07 -6.53
C GLY A 144 0.20 2.54 -7.28
N ASN A 145 0.31 2.55 -8.60
CA ASN A 145 -0.69 2.20 -9.60
C ASN A 145 -1.31 0.82 -9.41
N LEU A 146 -0.50 -0.22 -9.17
CA LEU A 146 -1.03 -1.58 -9.01
C LEU A 146 -1.97 -1.68 -7.81
N ALA A 147 -1.63 -1.03 -6.70
CA ALA A 147 -2.48 -1.00 -5.53
C ALA A 147 -3.81 -0.24 -5.76
N GLN A 148 -3.82 0.70 -6.70
CA GLN A 148 -5.01 1.48 -7.10
C GLN A 148 -5.87 0.79 -8.18
N THR A 149 -5.38 -0.29 -8.79
CA THR A 149 -6.06 -0.96 -9.92
C THR A 149 -7.44 -1.48 -9.52
N ASN A 150 -8.43 -1.27 -10.39
CA ASN A 150 -9.83 -1.65 -10.20
C ASN A 150 -10.56 -0.98 -9.03
N PHE A 151 -10.06 0.17 -8.56
CA PHE A 151 -10.80 1.06 -7.67
C PHE A 151 -11.27 2.31 -8.39
N LEU A 152 -12.47 2.79 -8.04
CA LEU A 152 -12.88 4.15 -8.39
C LEU A 152 -12.32 5.09 -7.32
N VAL A 153 -11.32 5.87 -7.71
CA VAL A 153 -10.64 6.84 -6.84
C VAL A 153 -11.24 8.22 -7.07
N GLY A 154 -11.84 8.78 -6.03
CA GLY A 154 -12.33 10.16 -6.00
C GLY A 154 -11.41 11.04 -5.18
N TYR A 155 -11.04 12.19 -5.75
CA TYR A 155 -10.28 13.23 -5.08
C TYR A 155 -11.22 14.39 -4.75
N ASP A 156 -11.49 14.58 -3.46
CA ASP A 156 -12.23 15.76 -3.01
C ASP A 156 -11.24 16.82 -2.52
N ASN A 157 -11.23 17.94 -3.23
CA ASN A 157 -10.38 19.09 -2.93
C ASN A 157 -11.17 20.20 -2.21
N TYR A 158 -12.43 19.94 -1.84
CA TYR A 158 -13.25 20.86 -1.07
C TYR A 158 -13.35 20.34 0.36
N THR A 159 -13.07 21.20 1.34
CA THR A 159 -13.44 20.96 2.73
C THR A 159 -14.94 21.19 2.87
N GLU A 160 -15.68 20.24 3.43
CA GLU A 160 -16.97 20.60 4.03
C GLU A 160 -16.67 21.59 5.17
N VAL A 161 -17.20 22.81 5.04
CA VAL A 161 -17.21 23.84 6.08
C VAL A 161 -18.24 23.50 7.14
#